data_AF-A0A679JK96-F1
#
_entry.id   AF-A0A679JK96-F1
#
_cell.length_a   1.000
_cell.length_b   1.000
_cell.length_c   1.000
_cell.angle_alpha   90.00
_cell.angle_beta   90.00
_cell.angle_gamma   90.00
#
_symmetry.space_group_name_H-M   'P 1'
#
loop_
_entity.id
_entity.type
_entity.pdbx_description
1 polymer ?
#
loop_
_entity_poly.entity_id
_entity_poly.type
_entity_poly.pdbx_seq_one_letter_code
_entity_poly.pdbx_strand_id
1 'polypeptide(L)' 'MALPLRATQNTDLDFTPPPQDLGAMAEVLEGKHGSFAAGIADFFALYHGQRGDAGRAWAWTGIAELVRSRERDRLEGI' A
#
# COMPACT_ATOMS: atom_id res chain seq x y z
N MET A 1 35.18 14.02 -19.22
CA MET A 1 34.30 12.91 -19.65
C MET A 1 33.39 12.58 -18.49
N ALA A 2 32.09 12.85 -18.60
CA ALA A 2 31.10 12.55 -17.57
C ALA A 2 30.55 11.14 -17.80
N LEU A 3 30.55 10.30 -16.76
CA LEU A 3 29.93 8.97 -16.79
C LEU A 3 28.41 9.15 -16.90
N PRO A 4 27.71 8.42 -17.78
CA PRO A 4 26.26 8.39 -17.70
C PRO A 4 25.88 7.59 -16.45
N LEU A 5 25.22 8.26 -15.50
CA LEU A 5 24.39 7.58 -14.51
C LEU A 5 23.35 6.79 -15.31
N ARG A 6 23.62 5.50 -15.53
CA ARG A 6 22.58 4.54 -15.91
C ARG A 6 21.61 4.51 -14.74
N ALA A 7 20.59 5.36 -14.80
CA ALA A 7 19.33 5.08 -14.16
C ALA A 7 18.91 3.70 -14.70
N THR A 8 19.06 2.67 -13.89
CA THR A 8 18.39 1.40 -14.10
C THR A 8 16.91 1.66 -13.90
N GLN A 9 16.27 2.26 -14.91
CA GLN A 9 14.83 2.27 -15.03
C GLN A 9 14.43 0.81 -15.28
N ASN A 10 13.95 0.17 -14.22
CA ASN A 10 13.29 -1.12 -14.31
C ASN A 10 11.86 -0.86 -14.80
N THR A 11 11.74 -0.42 -16.06
CA THR A 11 10.50 0.17 -16.63
C THR A 11 9.49 -0.85 -17.17
N ASP A 12 9.81 -2.15 -17.15
CA ASP A 12 9.00 -3.17 -17.84
C ASP A 12 8.39 -4.25 -16.92
N LEU A 13 8.56 -4.16 -15.61
CA LEU A 13 7.98 -5.13 -14.68
C LEU A 13 6.87 -4.48 -13.86
N ASP A 14 5.66 -5.01 -14.02
CA ASP A 14 4.52 -4.69 -13.18
C ASP A 14 4.74 -5.31 -11.79
N PHE A 15 5.08 -4.48 -10.81
CA PHE A 15 5.22 -4.88 -9.41
C PHE A 15 3.95 -4.62 -8.59
N THR A 16 2.82 -4.38 -9.26
CA THR A 16 1.53 -4.23 -8.60
C THR A 16 1.18 -5.56 -7.92
N PRO A 17 1.07 -5.59 -6.57
CA PRO A 17 0.72 -6.82 -5.89
C PRO A 17 -0.70 -7.23 -6.29
N PRO A 18 -0.97 -8.54 -6.46
CA PRO A 18 -2.29 -9.01 -6.79
C PRO A 18 -3.27 -8.76 -5.62
N PRO A 19 -4.59 -8.65 -5.89
CA PRO A 19 -5.58 -8.27 -4.87
C PRO A 19 -5.57 -9.12 -3.60
N GLN A 20 -5.29 -10.42 -3.70
CA GLN A 20 -5.19 -11.30 -2.53
C GLN A 20 -4.06 -10.92 -1.57
N ASP A 21 -2.95 -10.37 -2.08
CA ASP A 21 -1.80 -10.00 -1.25
C ASP A 21 -2.13 -8.73 -0.44
N LEU A 22 -2.89 -7.80 -1.04
CA LEU A 22 -3.44 -6.63 -0.32
C LEU A 22 -4.36 -7.07 0.83
N GLY A 23 -5.17 -8.11 0.61
CA GLY A 23 -6.04 -8.71 1.63
C GLY A 23 -5.28 -9.25 2.83
N ALA A 24 -4.23 -10.05 2.59
CA ALA A 24 -3.41 -10.62 3.65
C ALA A 24 -2.68 -9.52 4.45
N MET A 25 -2.18 -8.48 3.78
CA MET A 25 -1.55 -7.33 4.44
C MET A 25 -2.55 -6.53 5.29
N ALA A 26 -3.77 -6.33 4.81
CA ALA A 26 -4.84 -5.70 5.56
C ALA A 26 -5.16 -6.48 6.84
N GLU A 27 -5.30 -7.82 6.76
CA GLU A 27 -5.56 -8.68 7.93
C GLU A 27 -4.49 -8.55 9.01
N VAL A 28 -3.21 -8.54 8.61
CA VAL A 28 -2.10 -8.38 9.55
C VAL A 28 -2.14 -7.01 10.23
N LEU A 29 -2.41 -5.95 9.46
CA LEU A 29 -2.53 -4.60 9.99
C LEU A 29 -3.70 -4.49 10.98
N GLU A 30 -4.88 -4.98 10.59
CA GLU A 30 -6.07 -4.99 11.44
C GLU A 30 -5.82 -5.76 12.74
N GLY A 31 -5.23 -6.95 12.66
CA GLY A 31 -4.94 -7.78 13.83
C GLY A 31 -3.90 -7.17 14.79
N LYS A 32 -2.93 -6.42 14.26
CA LYS A 32 -1.87 -5.81 15.09
C LYS A 32 -2.21 -4.42 15.61
N HIS A 33 -2.99 -3.66 14.85
CA HIS A 33 -3.17 -2.22 15.07
C HIS A 33 -4.63 -1.80 15.25
N GLY A 34 -5.60 -2.69 15.04
CA GLY A 34 -7.02 -2.41 15.22
C GLY A 34 -7.46 -1.19 14.42
N SER A 35 -8.06 -0.21 15.10
CA SER A 35 -8.57 1.04 14.51
C SER A 35 -7.48 1.92 13.87
N PHE A 36 -6.19 1.70 14.17
CA PHE A 36 -5.10 2.44 13.55
C PHE A 36 -4.62 1.87 12.21
N ALA A 37 -5.09 0.68 11.83
CA ALA A 37 -4.62 -0.05 10.66
C ALA A 37 -4.68 0.78 9.36
N ALA A 38 -5.81 1.45 9.09
CA ALA A 38 -5.97 2.28 7.90
C ALA A 38 -5.01 3.49 7.91
N GLY A 39 -4.87 4.17 9.04
CA GLY A 39 -3.97 5.32 9.17
C GLY A 39 -2.49 4.95 9.02
N ILE A 40 -2.09 3.77 9.49
CA ILE A 40 -0.73 3.25 9.29
C ILE A 40 -0.50 2.95 7.80
N ALA A 41 -1.47 2.36 7.11
CA ALA A 41 -1.38 2.13 5.68
C ALA A 41 -1.27 3.46 4.90
N ASP A 42 -2.07 4.49 5.25
CA ASP A 42 -1.95 5.83 4.64
C ASP A 42 -0.55 6.43 4.84
N PHE A 43 0.02 6.28 6.04
CA PHE A 43 1.37 6.74 6.32
C PHE A 43 2.39 6.12 5.35
N PHE A 44 2.32 4.80 5.13
CA PHE A 44 3.22 4.14 4.19
C PHE A 44 2.96 4.54 2.75
N ALA A 45 1.70 4.75 2.36
CA ALA A 45 1.34 5.25 1.04
C ALA A 45 2.00 6.62 0.78
N LEU A 46 1.86 7.55 1.72
CA LEU A 46 2.50 8.87 1.65
C LEU A 46 4.03 8.78 1.64
N TYR A 47 4.60 7.96 2.52
CA TYR A 47 6.05 7.78 2.62
C TYR A 47 6.67 7.29 1.31
N HIS A 48 6.05 6.29 0.67
CA HIS A 48 6.52 5.77 -0.61
C HIS A 48 6.25 6.74 -1.77
N GLY A 49 5.09 7.40 -1.78
CA GLY A 49 4.75 8.39 -2.79
C GLY A 49 5.73 9.56 -2.82
N GLN A 50 6.10 10.10 -1.65
CA GLN A 50 7.09 11.18 -1.53
C GLN A 50 8.50 10.78 -2.00
N ARG A 51 8.78 9.48 -2.09
CA ARG A 51 10.07 8.93 -2.55
C ARG A 51 10.05 8.47 -4.01
N GLY A 52 8.94 8.72 -4.72
CA GLY A 52 8.76 8.34 -6.12
C GLY A 52 8.47 6.85 -6.33
N ASP A 53 8.14 6.11 -5.27
CA ASP A 53 7.78 4.70 -5.35
C ASP A 53 6.26 4.56 -5.52
N ALA A 54 5.78 4.81 -6.73
CA ALA A 54 4.36 4.82 -7.06
C ALA A 54 3.69 3.46 -6.86
N GLY A 55 4.39 2.36 -7.15
CA GLY A 55 3.86 1.00 -7.00
C GLY A 55 3.56 0.66 -5.54
N ARG A 56 4.51 0.92 -4.64
CA ARG A 56 4.26 0.71 -3.20
C ARG A 56 3.25 1.70 -2.64
N ALA A 57 3.27 2.95 -3.09
CA ALA A 57 2.29 3.94 -2.67
C ALA A 57 0.87 3.50 -3.02
N TRP A 58 0.67 3.02 -4.25
CA TRP A 58 -0.61 2.48 -4.72
C TRP A 58 -1.04 1.26 -3.89
N ALA A 59 -0.14 0.31 -3.63
CA ALA A 59 -0.46 -0.88 -2.84
C ALA A 59 -0.92 -0.52 -1.42
N TRP A 60 -0.20 0.38 -0.74
CA TRP A 60 -0.58 0.84 0.59
C TRP A 60 -1.89 1.63 0.60
N THR A 61 -2.19 2.37 -0.46
CA THR A 61 -3.49 3.05 -0.64
C THR A 61 -4.63 2.03 -0.74
N GLY A 62 -4.43 0.96 -1.54
CA GLY A 62 -5.39 -0.14 -1.66
C GLY A 62 -5.64 -0.86 -0.33
N ILE A 63 -4.60 -1.08 0.46
CA ILE A 63 -4.72 -1.67 1.81
C ILE A 63 -5.51 -0.74 2.74
N ALA A 64 -5.22 0.56 2.75
CA ALA A 64 -5.93 1.52 3.59
C ALA A 64 -7.44 1.51 3.29
N GLU A 65 -7.80 1.49 2.00
CA GLU A 65 -9.20 1.44 1.59
C GLU A 65 -9.88 0.13 1.94
N LEU A 66 -9.19 -1.00 1.78
CA LEU A 66 -9.72 -2.31 2.17
C LEU A 66 -10.02 -2.38 3.67
N VAL A 67 -9.10 -1.87 4.51
CA VAL A 67 -9.29 -1.81 5.97
C VAL A 67 -10.51 -0.94 6.31
N ARG A 68 -10.66 0.24 5.68
CA ARG A 68 -11.82 1.11 5.91
C ARG A 68 -13.12 0.45 5.46
N SER A 69 -13.11 -0.26 4.34
CA SER A 69 -14.28 -1.00 3.88
C SER A 69 -14.71 -2.03 4.92
N ARG A 70 -13.76 -2.87 5.38
CA ARG A 70 -14.04 -3.89 6.41
C ARG A 70 -14.47 -3.29 7.74
N GLU A 71 -13.90 -2.15 8.13
CA GLU A 71 -14.33 -1.41 9.31
C GLU A 71 -15.77 -0.91 9.17
N ARG A 72 -16.12 -0.35 8.00
CA ARG A 72 -17.49 0.07 7.69
C ARG A 72 -18.45 -1.12 7.74
N ASP A 73 -18.11 -2.24 7.10
CA ASP A 73 -18.94 -3.46 7.10
C ASP A 73 -19.21 -3.94 8.53
N ARG A 74 -18.18 -3.93 9.39
CA ARG A 74 -18.30 -4.28 10.82
C ARG A 74 -19.21 -3.31 11.60
N LEU A 75 -19.16 -2.01 11.30
CA LEU A 75 -19.98 -1.00 11.96
C LEU A 75 -21.44 -1.00 11.46
N GLU A 76 -21.65 -1.31 10.18
CA GLU A 76 -22.97 -1.39 9.54
C GLU A 76 -23.65 -2.75 9.77
N GLY A 77 -22.90 -3.77 10.22
CA GLY A 77 -23.42 -5.09 10.56
C GLY A 77 -23.84 -5.92 9.34
N ILE A 78 -23.20 -5.68 8.19
CA ILE A 78 -23.44 -6.38 6.91
C ILE A 78 -22.51 -7.58 6.79
#